data_AF-A0A945EAC1-F1
#
_entry.id   AF-A0A945EAC1-F1
#
_cell.length_a   1.000
_cell.length_b   1.000
_cell.length_c   1.000
_cell.angle_alpha   90.00
_cell.angle_beta   90.00
_cell.angle_gamma   90.00
#
_symmetry.space_group_name_H-M   'P 1'
#
loop_
_entity.id
_entity.type
_entity.pdbx_description
1 polymer ?
#
loop_
_entity_poly.entity_id
_entity_poly.type
_entity_poly.pdbx_seq_one_letter_code
_entity_poly.pdbx_strand_id
1 'polypeptide(L)'
;MKFDFLKKNKHKHLLFIGLVKKAILLIIFLFSFYSCSGNEKEDSCIREDLIDMSIVCTSEYEPVCGCDNKTYSNECEAIKRGVIQFEMGECEN
;
A
#
# COMPACT_ATOMS: atom_id res chain seq x y z
N MET A 1 -5.40 2.64 63.80
CA MET A 1 -6.63 2.42 63.01
C MET A 1 -6.76 3.28 61.74
N LYS A 2 -6.24 4.52 61.67
CA LYS A 2 -6.35 5.39 60.47
C LYS A 2 -5.35 5.05 59.34
N PHE A 3 -4.28 4.30 59.66
CA PHE A 3 -3.20 3.93 58.75
C PHE A 3 -3.61 2.81 57.76
N ASP A 4 -4.44 1.86 58.19
CA ASP A 4 -4.88 0.73 57.36
C ASP A 4 -5.88 1.15 56.27
N PHE A 5 -6.65 2.21 56.52
CA PHE A 5 -7.62 2.76 55.55
C PHE A 5 -6.93 3.44 54.35
N LEU A 6 -5.88 4.21 54.61
CA LEU A 6 -5.08 4.87 53.57
C LEU A 6 -4.34 3.84 52.69
N LYS A 7 -3.88 2.72 53.28
CA LYS A 7 -3.19 1.64 52.56
C LYS A 7 -4.14 0.87 51.64
N LYS A 8 -5.36 0.59 52.07
CA LYS A 8 -6.39 -0.12 51.27
C LYS A 8 -6.84 0.69 50.06
N ASN A 9 -7.00 2.01 50.20
CA ASN A 9 -7.36 2.88 49.08
C ASN A 9 -6.19 3.13 48.12
N LYS A 10 -4.95 3.29 48.62
CA LYS A 10 -3.76 3.34 47.75
C LYS A 10 -3.54 2.03 46.98
N HIS A 11 -3.75 0.88 47.60
CA HIS A 11 -3.61 -0.43 46.93
C HIS A 11 -4.66 -0.61 45.83
N LYS A 12 -5.93 -0.28 46.09
CA LYS A 12 -6.98 -0.31 45.06
C LYS A 12 -6.68 0.64 43.88
N HIS A 13 -6.21 1.85 44.17
CA HIS A 13 -5.81 2.83 43.16
C HIS A 13 -4.59 2.35 42.33
N LEU A 14 -3.58 1.78 42.99
CA LEU A 14 -2.38 1.24 42.33
C LEU A 14 -2.70 0.00 41.46
N LEU A 15 -3.63 -0.84 41.92
CA LEU A 15 -4.11 -2.02 41.21
C LEU A 15 -4.95 -1.62 39.99
N PHE A 16 -5.79 -0.58 40.10
CA PHE A 16 -6.56 0.00 38.99
C PHE A 16 -5.65 0.62 37.92
N ILE A 17 -4.64 1.41 38.32
CA ILE A 17 -3.63 1.95 37.39
C ILE A 17 -2.88 0.82 36.67
N GLY A 18 -2.57 -0.28 37.37
CA GLY A 18 -1.93 -1.45 36.79
C GLY A 18 -2.79 -2.14 35.73
N LEU A 19 -4.10 -2.25 35.96
CA LEU A 19 -5.06 -2.81 34.99
C LEU A 19 -5.21 -1.92 33.74
N VAL A 20 -5.32 -0.61 33.93
CA VAL A 20 -5.43 0.36 32.82
C VAL A 20 -4.16 0.38 31.97
N LYS A 21 -2.96 0.36 32.59
CA LYS A 21 -1.68 0.31 31.84
C LYS A 21 -1.54 -0.97 31.00
N LYS A 22 -1.96 -2.12 31.53
CA LYS A 22 -1.95 -3.39 30.78
C LYS A 22 -2.93 -3.38 29.60
N ALA A 23 -4.13 -2.82 29.79
CA ALA A 23 -5.10 -2.66 28.71
C ALA A 23 -4.57 -1.74 27.60
N ILE A 24 -3.95 -0.60 27.96
CA ILE A 24 -3.33 0.32 26.99
C ILE A 24 -2.21 -0.35 26.19
N LEU A 25 -1.33 -1.13 26.84
CA LEU A 25 -0.26 -1.85 26.15
C LEU A 25 -0.80 -2.92 25.17
N LEU A 26 -1.89 -3.60 25.51
CA LEU A 26 -2.54 -4.57 24.63
C LEU A 26 -3.21 -3.89 23.42
N ILE A 27 -3.82 -2.72 23.61
CA ILE A 27 -4.47 -1.95 22.53
C ILE A 27 -3.43 -1.43 21.54
N ILE A 28 -2.28 -0.94 22.01
CA ILE A 28 -1.18 -0.48 21.14
C ILE A 28 -0.62 -1.64 20.32
N PHE A 29 -0.42 -2.81 20.94
CA PHE A 29 0.06 -4.01 20.26
C PHE A 29 -0.90 -4.45 19.15
N LEU A 30 -2.21 -4.46 19.41
CA LEU A 30 -3.24 -4.75 18.41
C LEU A 30 -3.25 -3.72 17.27
N PHE A 31 -3.06 -2.43 17.58
CA PHE A 31 -2.94 -1.37 16.56
C PHE A 31 -1.74 -1.56 15.63
N SER A 32 -0.63 -2.11 16.15
CA SER A 32 0.54 -2.46 15.35
C SER A 32 0.30 -3.65 14.40
N PHE A 33 -0.64 -4.56 14.71
CA PHE A 33 -1.05 -5.62 13.79
C PHE A 33 -2.04 -5.12 12.72
N TYR A 34 -2.83 -4.09 13.00
CA TYR A 34 -3.76 -3.52 12.03
C TYR A 34 -3.09 -2.58 11.01
N SER A 35 -1.87 -2.11 11.28
CA SER A 35 -1.13 -1.28 10.33
C SER A 35 -0.27 -2.10 9.38
N CYS A 36 -0.93 -2.95 8.59
CA CYS A 36 -0.46 -3.31 7.26
C CYS A 36 -1.66 -3.29 6.31
N SER A 37 -2.11 -2.09 5.97
CA SER A 37 -2.81 -1.89 4.70
C SER A 37 -1.71 -1.77 3.67
N GLY A 38 -1.19 -2.91 3.21
CA GLY A 38 -0.51 -2.91 1.93
C GLY A 38 -1.50 -2.32 0.94
N ASN A 39 -1.21 -1.14 0.40
CA ASN A 39 -1.93 -0.65 -0.76
C ASN A 39 -1.57 -1.64 -1.87
N GLU A 40 -2.39 -2.67 -2.03
CA GLU A 40 -2.47 -3.38 -3.30
C GLU A 40 -2.86 -2.28 -4.29
N LYS A 41 -1.87 -1.76 -5.02
CA LYS A 41 -2.10 -1.06 -6.27
C LYS A 41 -2.66 -2.11 -7.24
N GLU A 42 -3.88 -2.53 -6.97
CA GLU A 42 -4.73 -3.23 -7.90
C GLU A 42 -5.52 -2.12 -8.60
N ASP A 43 -5.24 -1.98 -9.90
CA ASP A 43 -6.04 -1.31 -10.96
C ASP A 43 -5.20 -0.52 -11.97
N SER A 44 -3.88 -0.39 -11.81
CA SER A 44 -3.03 0.10 -12.90
C SER A 44 -2.34 -1.05 -13.61
N CYS A 45 -2.81 -1.35 -14.82
CA CYS A 45 -2.13 -2.17 -15.83
C CYS A 45 -0.75 -1.60 -16.26
N ILE A 46 -0.38 -0.42 -15.74
CA ILE A 46 0.94 0.17 -15.81
C ILE A 46 1.75 -0.27 -14.60
N ARG A 47 2.91 -0.86 -14.87
CA ARG A 47 3.90 -1.30 -13.88
C ARG A 47 5.03 -0.30 -13.82
N GLU A 48 5.05 0.56 -12.80
CA GLU A 48 6.07 1.59 -12.68
C GLU A 48 7.47 1.03 -12.41
N ASP A 49 7.54 -0.16 -11.79
CA ASP A 49 8.78 -0.92 -11.58
C ASP A 49 9.40 -1.45 -12.88
N LEU A 50 8.66 -1.44 -13.99
CA LEU A 50 9.11 -1.90 -15.31
C LEU A 50 9.40 -0.75 -16.30
N ILE A 51 9.24 0.51 -15.89
CA ILE A 51 9.57 1.65 -16.75
C ILE A 51 11.09 1.71 -16.94
N ASP A 52 11.54 1.49 -18.18
CA ASP A 52 12.96 1.53 -18.53
C ASP A 52 13.19 2.36 -19.79
N MET A 53 13.54 3.64 -19.58
CA MET A 53 13.83 4.56 -20.68
C MET A 53 15.10 4.22 -21.47
N SER A 54 15.93 3.28 -21.00
CA SER A 54 17.13 2.81 -21.69
C SER A 54 16.83 1.82 -22.82
N ILE A 55 15.62 1.23 -22.84
CA ILE A 55 15.16 0.37 -23.94
C ILE A 55 15.19 1.17 -25.25
N VAL A 56 15.85 0.61 -26.26
CA VAL A 56 15.90 1.16 -27.62
C VAL A 56 14.93 0.36 -28.48
N CYS A 57 13.87 1.01 -28.93
CA CYS A 57 12.87 0.42 -29.81
C CYS A 57 13.18 0.77 -31.27
N THR A 58 12.70 -0.09 -32.19
CA THR A 58 12.72 0.21 -33.61
C THR A 58 11.71 1.32 -33.93
N SER A 59 11.92 2.03 -35.04
CA SER A 59 11.00 3.06 -35.54
C SER A 59 9.86 2.49 -36.40
N GLU A 60 9.63 1.18 -36.32
CA GLU A 60 8.55 0.51 -37.04
C GLU A 60 7.19 0.90 -36.43
N TYR A 61 6.21 1.13 -37.31
CA TYR A 61 4.86 1.53 -36.91
C TYR A 61 3.93 0.32 -36.96
N GLU A 62 3.77 -0.32 -35.80
CA GLU A 62 2.88 -1.45 -35.55
C GLU A 62 2.08 -1.13 -34.28
N PRO A 63 1.09 -0.23 -34.36
CA PRO A 63 0.53 0.42 -33.18
C PRO A 63 -0.16 -0.56 -32.23
N VAL A 64 -0.12 -0.22 -30.95
CA VAL A 64 -0.87 -0.92 -29.88
C VAL A 64 -1.63 0.07 -29.02
N CYS A 65 -2.84 -0.29 -28.60
CA CYS A 65 -3.66 0.49 -27.68
C CYS A 65 -3.39 0.00 -26.26
N GLY A 66 -2.72 0.81 -25.47
CA GLY A 66 -2.48 0.54 -24.06
C GLY A 66 -3.78 0.52 -23.27
N CYS A 67 -3.77 -0.24 -22.18
CA CYS A 67 -4.82 -0.23 -21.16
C CYS A 67 -5.06 1.15 -20.51
N ASP A 68 -4.15 2.11 -20.71
CA ASP A 68 -4.29 3.52 -20.32
C ASP A 68 -4.95 4.38 -21.41
N ASN A 69 -5.55 3.74 -22.43
CA ASN A 69 -6.17 4.34 -23.60
C ASN A 69 -5.21 5.25 -24.39
N LYS A 70 -3.91 4.92 -24.40
CA LYS A 70 -2.92 5.58 -25.25
C LYS A 70 -2.45 4.64 -26.35
N THR A 71 -2.42 5.15 -27.57
CA THR A 71 -1.75 4.50 -28.69
C THR A 71 -0.23 4.63 -28.54
N TYR A 72 0.48 3.51 -28.59
CA TYR A 72 1.93 3.44 -28.70
C TYR A 72 2.32 3.01 -30.12
N SER A 73 3.41 3.57 -30.65
CA SER A 73 3.85 3.30 -32.03
C SER A 73 4.14 1.82 -32.32
N ASN A 74 4.56 1.09 -31.28
CA ASN A 74 4.73 -0.35 -31.29
C ASN A 74 4.72 -0.91 -29.86
N GLU A 75 4.68 -2.24 -29.75
CA GLU A 75 4.73 -2.98 -28.48
C GLU A 75 5.93 -2.59 -27.61
N CYS A 76 7.12 -2.43 -28.21
CA CYS A 76 8.33 -2.05 -27.48
C CYS A 76 8.16 -0.69 -26.79
N GLU A 77 7.58 0.30 -27.47
CA GLU A 77 7.34 1.65 -26.94
C GLU A 77 6.29 1.66 -25.80
N ALA A 78 5.35 0.71 -25.80
CA ALA A 78 4.40 0.51 -24.71
C ALA A 78 5.09 -0.10 -23.47
N ILE A 79 5.84 -1.19 -23.66
CA ILE A 79 6.58 -1.89 -22.60
C ILE A 79 7.62 -0.97 -21.96
N LYS A 80 8.32 -0.15 -22.75
CA LYS A 80 9.27 0.87 -22.28
C LYS A 80 8.67 1.83 -21.25
N ARG A 81 7.36 2.06 -21.32
CA ARG A 81 6.59 2.91 -20.40
C ARG A 81 5.84 2.12 -19.33
N GLY A 82 6.17 0.84 -19.15
CA GLY A 82 5.57 -0.02 -18.13
C GLY A 82 4.16 -0.51 -18.48
N VAL A 83 3.70 -0.33 -19.72
CA VAL A 83 2.38 -0.80 -20.16
C VAL A 83 2.50 -2.27 -20.57
N ILE A 84 1.98 -3.17 -19.74
CA ILE A 84 2.07 -4.63 -19.97
C ILE A 84 0.79 -5.25 -20.53
N GLN A 85 -0.28 -4.46 -20.63
CA GLN A 85 -1.55 -4.87 -21.20
C GLN A 85 -1.94 -3.89 -22.30
N PHE A 86 -2.06 -4.40 -23.52
CA PHE A 86 -2.39 -3.63 -24.70
C PHE A 86 -3.06 -4.54 -25.75
N GLU A 87 -3.84 -3.92 -26.64
CA GLU A 87 -4.45 -4.58 -27.80
C GLU A 87 -3.76 -4.11 -29.08
N MET A 88 -3.79 -4.94 -30.13
CA MET A 88 -3.20 -4.58 -31.42
C MET A 88 -4.05 -3.51 -32.12
N GLY A 89 -3.39 -2.52 -32.71
CA GLY A 89 -4.03 -1.37 -33.35
C GLY A 89 -3.98 -0.10 -32.50
N GLU A 90 -4.48 1.00 -33.06
CA GLU A 90 -4.63 2.26 -32.33
C GLU A 90 -5.87 2.23 -31.43
N CYS A 91 -5.93 3.07 -30.40
CA CYS A 91 -7.13 3.21 -29.59
C CYS A 91 -8.28 3.85 -30.40
N GLU A 92 -9.48 3.28 -30.27
CA GLU A 92 -10.72 3.85 -30.78
C GLU A 92 -11.16 5.00 -29.85
N ASN A 93 -10.85 6.25 -30.20
CA ASN A 93 -11.31 7.43 -29.45
C ASN A 93 -12.79 7.75 -29.71
#